data_AF-A0A966PXS8-F1
#
_entry.id   AF-A0A966PXS8-F1
#
_cell.length_a   1.000
_cell.length_b   1.000
_cell.length_c   1.000
_cell.angle_alpha   90.00
_cell.angle_beta   90.00
_cell.angle_gamma   90.00
#
_symmetry.space_group_name_H-M   'P 1'
#
loop_
_entity.id
_entity.type
_entity.pdbx_description
1 polymer ?
#
loop_
_entity_poly.entity_id
_entity_poly.type
_entity_poly.pdbx_seq_one_letter_code
_entity_poly.pdbx_strand_id
1 'polypeptide(L)'
;MIDKYALKEQLKNGVVTVVFEKKDGTERTMRATLSDLYVPQVLSEYDGQQAKPAKQLNDNVQAVWDIDTNDWRSFRLDSVKKLIVE
;
A
#
# COMPACT_ATOMS: atom_id res chain seq x y z
N MET A 1 1.69 -17.64 0.93
CA MET A 1 1.75 -16.61 1.98
C MET A 1 2.63 -15.50 1.46
N ILE A 2 2.12 -14.26 1.36
CA ILE A 2 2.92 -13.12 0.88
C ILE A 2 3.80 -12.66 2.03
N ASP A 3 5.11 -12.63 1.81
CA ASP A 3 6.04 -12.10 2.79
C ASP A 3 5.95 -10.56 2.79
N LYS A 4 5.43 -10.01 3.89
CA LYS A 4 5.20 -8.58 4.04
C LYS A 4 6.49 -7.78 4.02
N TYR A 5 7.57 -8.33 4.56
CA TYR A 5 8.87 -7.66 4.60
C TYR A 5 9.42 -7.52 3.18
N ALA A 6 9.46 -8.61 2.42
CA ALA A 6 9.91 -8.61 1.03
C ALA A 6 9.05 -7.68 0.15
N LEU A 7 7.73 -7.71 0.30
CA LEU A 7 6.83 -6.81 -0.42
C LEU A 7 7.12 -5.34 -0.09
N LYS A 8 7.34 -5.01 1.18
CA LYS A 8 7.67 -3.64 1.60
C LYS A 8 8.99 -3.17 1.00
N GLU A 9 10.00 -4.03 0.92
CA GLU A 9 11.27 -3.71 0.28
C GLU A 9 11.11 -3.47 -1.24
N GLN A 10 10.32 -4.31 -1.93
CA GLN A 10 10.02 -4.11 -3.35
C GLN A 10 9.31 -2.77 -3.60
N LEU A 11 8.32 -2.44 -2.77
CA LEU A 11 7.58 -1.18 -2.84
C LEU A 11 8.48 0.04 -2.57
N LYS A 12 9.47 -0.07 -1.67
CA LYS A 12 10.42 1.02 -1.41
C LYS A 12 11.42 1.22 -2.55
N ASN A 13 11.82 0.13 -3.19
CA ASN A 13 12.78 0.18 -4.30
C ASN A 13 12.14 0.60 -5.62
N GLY A 14 10.83 0.42 -5.80
CA GLY A 14 10.17 0.76 -7.05
C GLY A 14 8.65 0.69 -7.03
N VAL A 15 8.08 0.44 -8.19
CA VAL A 15 6.63 0.31 -8.38
C VAL A 15 6.28 -1.18 -8.44
N VAL A 16 5.29 -1.57 -7.65
CA VAL A 16 4.76 -2.93 -7.65
C VAL A 16 3.31 -2.87 -8.10
N THR A 17 2.99 -3.65 -9.12
CA THR A 17 1.61 -3.84 -9.56
C THR A 17 0.97 -4.95 -8.74
N VAL A 18 -0.04 -4.59 -7.96
CA VAL A 18 -0.80 -5.48 -7.07
C VAL A 18 -2.14 -5.79 -7.71
N VAL A 19 -2.42 -7.07 -7.94
CA VAL A 19 -3.72 -7.58 -8.37
C VAL A 19 -4.40 -8.23 -7.19
N PHE A 20 -5.56 -7.70 -6.80
CA PHE A 20 -6.34 -8.20 -5.67
C PHE A 20 -7.82 -8.32 -6.01
N GLU A 21 -8.48 -9.26 -5.34
CA GLU A 21 -9.92 -9.47 -5.46
C GLU A 21 -10.67 -8.55 -4.48
N LYS A 22 -11.68 -7.83 -4.97
CA LYS A 22 -12.59 -7.06 -4.10
C LYS A 22 -13.57 -8.00 -3.41
N LYS A 23 -14.26 -7.48 -2.38
CA LYS A 23 -15.35 -8.19 -1.71
C LYS A 23 -16.48 -8.63 -2.65
N ASP A 24 -16.65 -7.92 -3.76
CA ASP A 24 -17.63 -8.22 -4.81
C ASP A 24 -17.19 -9.36 -5.76
N GLY A 25 -15.97 -9.91 -5.59
CA GLY A 25 -15.41 -10.95 -6.46
C GLY A 25 -14.73 -10.42 -7.72
N THR A 26 -14.77 -9.11 -7.96
CA THR A 26 -14.08 -8.48 -9.10
C THR A 26 -12.59 -8.28 -8.82
N GLU A 27 -11.75 -8.57 -9.80
CA GLU A 27 -10.32 -8.33 -9.72
C GLU A 27 -10.00 -6.86 -10.02
N ARG A 28 -9.10 -6.27 -9.23
CA ARG A 28 -8.57 -4.93 -9.46
C ARG A 28 -7.06 -4.96 -9.45
N THR A 29 -6.49 -4.28 -10.43
CA THR A 29 -5.06 -4.01 -10.52
C THR A 29 -4.78 -2.60 -10.02
N MET A 30 -3.73 -2.44 -9.21
CA MET A 30 -3.30 -1.17 -8.64
C MET A 30 -1.78 -1.07 -8.71
N ARG A 31 -1.26 0.09 -9.11
CA ARG A 31 0.18 0.37 -9.11
C ARG A 31 0.55 1.05 -7.81
N ALA A 32 1.31 0.34 -6.99
CA ALA A 32 1.63 0.74 -5.64
C ALA A 32 3.13 1.01 -5.50
N THR A 33 3.50 2.00 -4.68
CA THR A 33 4.89 2.25 -4.30
C THR A 33 4.98 2.77 -2.87
N LEU A 34 6.16 2.69 -2.30
CA LEU A 34 6.59 3.31 -1.05
C LEU A 34 7.92 4.05 -1.24
N SER A 35 8.36 4.22 -2.48
CA SER A 35 9.59 4.92 -2.80
C SER A 35 9.39 6.42 -2.63
N ASP A 36 10.27 7.06 -1.87
CA ASP A 36 10.29 8.51 -1.63
C ASP A 36 10.37 9.36 -2.92
N LEU A 37 10.75 8.74 -4.06
CA LEU A 37 10.76 9.39 -5.37
C LEU A 37 9.35 9.63 -5.92
N TYR A 38 8.39 8.77 -5.58
CA TYR A 38 7.03 8.80 -6.10
C TYR A 38 6.03 9.27 -5.05
N VAL A 39 6.29 8.97 -3.79
CA VAL A 39 5.46 9.44 -2.68
C VAL A 39 5.79 10.93 -2.50
N PRO A 40 4.80 11.84 -2.65
CA PRO A 40 5.04 13.23 -2.33
C PRO A 40 5.53 13.29 -0.90
N GLN A 41 6.68 13.92 -0.68
CA GLN A 41 7.12 14.30 0.64
C GLN A 41 6.19 15.40 1.12
N VAL A 42 4.97 15.00 1.48
CA VAL A 42 4.12 15.83 2.33
C VAL A 42 4.93 15.91 3.60
N LEU A 43 5.65 17.04 3.74
CA LEU A 43 5.99 17.60 5.04
C LEU A 43 4.74 17.34 5.86
N SER A 44 4.86 16.45 6.83
CA SER A 44 3.80 16.25 7.78
C SER A 44 3.71 17.58 8.53
N GLU A 45 2.96 18.52 7.98
CA GLU A 45 2.18 19.46 8.77
C GLU A 45 1.28 18.55 9.59
N TYR A 46 1.85 18.12 10.71
CA TYR A 46 1.18 17.57 11.87
C TYR A 46 0.28 18.69 12.38
N ASP A 47 -0.74 19.03 11.61
CA ASP A 47 -1.82 19.90 12.04
C ASP A 47 -2.65 19.09 13.02
N GLY A 48 -2.26 19.17 14.30
CA GLY A 48 -3.13 19.24 15.48
C GLY A 48 -4.27 18.23 15.69
N GLN A 49 -4.47 17.26 14.81
CA GLN A 49 -5.60 16.35 14.86
C GLN A 49 -5.16 15.07 15.56
N GLN A 50 -5.37 15.09 16.88
CA GLN A 50 -5.54 13.95 17.77
C GLN A 50 -4.89 12.66 17.29
N ALA A 51 -3.84 12.23 17.98
CA ALA A 51 -3.26 10.90 17.87
C ALA A 51 -4.39 9.86 17.76
N LYS A 52 -4.73 9.47 16.52
CA LYS A 52 -5.75 8.47 16.27
C LYS A 52 -5.25 7.23 16.98
N PRO A 53 -6.08 6.58 17.81
CA PRO A 53 -5.64 5.47 18.65
C PRO A 53 -4.84 4.50 17.80
N ALA A 54 -3.62 4.18 18.24
CA ALA A 54 -2.66 3.36 17.51
C ALA A 54 -3.40 2.16 16.93
N LYS A 55 -3.75 2.27 15.64
CA LYS A 55 -4.65 1.32 15.01
C LYS A 55 -3.89 0.03 15.02
N GLN A 56 -4.42 -0.97 15.75
CA GLN A 56 -3.83 -2.29 15.89
C GLN A 56 -3.26 -2.68 14.53
N LEU A 57 -1.93 -2.80 14.45
CA LEU A 57 -1.19 -3.05 13.21
C LEU A 57 -1.68 -4.41 12.70
N ASN A 58 -2.71 -4.38 11.87
CA ASN A 58 -3.31 -5.59 11.37
C ASN A 58 -2.31 -6.16 10.39
N ASP A 59 -1.69 -7.28 10.74
CA ASP A 59 -0.50 -7.72 10.01
C ASP A 59 -0.81 -8.04 8.54
N ASN A 60 -2.08 -8.38 8.29
CA ASN A 60 -2.67 -8.64 6.98
C ASN A 60 -2.98 -7.40 6.13
N VAL A 61 -2.74 -6.18 6.60
CA VAL A 61 -3.01 -4.95 5.84
C VAL A 61 -1.71 -4.22 5.55
N GLN A 62 -1.53 -3.83 4.28
CA GLN A 62 -0.38 -3.04 3.84
C GLN A 62 -0.87 -1.70 3.28
N ALA A 63 -0.38 -0.60 3.87
CA ALA A 63 -0.56 0.75 3.35
C ALA A 63 0.51 1.04 2.29
N VAL A 64 0.10 1.65 1.18
CA VAL A 64 0.91 1.96 0.00
C VAL A 64 0.46 3.25 -0.65
N TRP A 65 1.34 3.86 -1.42
CA TRP A 65 0.99 4.96 -2.29
C TRP A 65 0.49 4.43 -3.63
N ASP A 66 -0.74 4.77 -3.99
CA ASP A 66 -1.29 4.47 -5.32
C ASP A 66 -0.83 5.55 -6.30
N ILE A 67 -0.05 5.16 -7.31
CA ILE A 67 0.51 6.08 -8.30
C ILE A 67 -0.55 6.55 -9.29
N ASP A 68 -1.56 5.72 -9.56
CA ASP A 68 -2.62 6.03 -10.52
C ASP A 68 -3.56 7.11 -9.97
N THR A 69 -3.86 7.02 -8.66
CA THR A 69 -4.73 8.00 -8.00
C THR A 69 -3.99 9.03 -7.16
N ASN A 70 -2.67 8.93 -7.06
CA ASN A 70 -1.81 9.81 -6.27
C ASN A 70 -2.33 10.00 -4.83
N ASP A 71 -2.64 8.88 -4.17
CA ASP A 71 -3.29 8.86 -2.85
C ASP A 71 -2.84 7.65 -2.01
N TRP A 72 -2.91 7.78 -0.68
CA TRP A 72 -2.58 6.68 0.24
C TRP A 72 -3.71 5.65 0.27
N ARG A 73 -3.42 4.44 -0.24
CA ARG A 73 -4.35 3.31 -0.19
C ARG A 73 -3.83 2.19 0.68
N SER A 74 -4.75 1.35 1.16
CA SER A 74 -4.42 0.15 1.92
C SER A 74 -5.15 -1.04 1.34
N PHE A 75 -4.47 -2.18 1.22
CA PHE A 75 -5.08 -3.44 0.78
C PHE A 75 -4.75 -4.56 1.75
N ARG A 76 -5.59 -5.60 1.72
CA ARG A 76 -5.37 -6.82 2.51
C ARG A 76 -4.49 -7.77 1.72
N LEU A 77 -3.39 -8.23 2.32
CA LEU A 77 -2.49 -9.22 1.76
C LEU A 77 -3.22 -10.53 1.44
N ASP A 78 -4.24 -10.87 2.23
CA ASP A 78 -5.08 -12.06 2.04
C ASP A 78 -5.87 -12.05 0.72
N SER A 79 -6.27 -10.86 0.24
CA SER A 79 -7.05 -10.71 -0.99
C SER A 79 -6.18 -10.56 -2.24
N VAL A 80 -4.85 -10.55 -2.10
CA VAL A 80 -3.92 -10.39 -3.22
C VAL A 80 -3.79 -11.72 -3.95
N LYS A 81 -4.04 -11.68 -5.26
CA LYS A 81 -3.88 -12.81 -6.17
C LYS A 81 -2.50 -12.82 -6.81
N LYS A 82 -1.98 -11.64 -7.18
CA LYS A 82 -0.73 -11.51 -7.91
C LYS A 82 0.02 -10.23 -7.56
N LEU A 83 1.34 -10.35 -7.47
CA LEU A 83 2.28 -9.24 -7.32
C LEU A 83 3.22 -9.29 -8.52
N ILE A 84 3.41 -8.16 -9.19
CA ILE A 84 4.31 -8.01 -10.33
C ILE A 84 5.21 -6.83 -10.02
N VAL A 85 6.50 -7.11 -9.82
CA VAL A 85 7.52 -6.09 -9.62
C VAL A 85 7.95 -5.62 -11.01
N GLU A 86 7.93 -4.31 -11.23
CA GLU A 86 8.47 -3.69 -12.45
C GLU A 86 9.99 -3.50 -12.37
#